data_AF-A0A926U393-F1
#
_entry.id   AF-A0A926U393-F1
#
_cell.length_a   1.000
_cell.length_b   1.000
_cell.length_c   1.000
_cell.angle_alpha   90.00
_cell.angle_beta   90.00
_cell.angle_gamma   90.00
#
_symmetry.space_group_name_H-M   'P 1'
#
loop_
_entity.id
_entity.type
_entity.pdbx_description
1 polymer ?
#
loop_
_entity_poly.entity_id
_entity_poly.type
_entity_poly.pdbx_seq_one_letter_code
_entity_poly.pdbx_strand_id
1 'polypeptide(L)'
;MKESQIEIQAIQAKLQALQMGRTAMRQPTPTEDPPASEAIDWADASPMQIRSSTPPERYRSIKTAIEPRRLSSRETEALLRQLHLPETATLPGEATPRGEALARLEAQIDQIHDLAIAQEAALLELKNLAEAVDRDRKLDPDSDDLPTCEFLAAAVPLIERDRDGVIVISSRPIDLFRAEWEAVSIAKSLRSRQPSRHRRRQPSLGDKLVALLDAPDRPSRQPAPPNLTIADAAIWIIGATVLRVGLDLLLSSFPHLWLPVAGLIVLPAAIAIYRTTFTPETGFTWGYRLFLAMIGLLLGGRFY
;
A
#
# COMPACT_ATOMS: atom_id res chain seq x y z
N MET A 1 -32.89 30.28 -7.83
CA MET A 1 -31.64 30.97 -8.24
C MET A 1 -31.17 32.05 -7.27
N LYS A 2 -32.05 32.86 -6.66
CA LYS A 2 -31.62 33.92 -5.72
C LYS A 2 -31.12 33.39 -4.36
N GLU A 3 -31.68 32.28 -3.85
CA GLU A 3 -31.22 31.65 -2.60
C GLU A 3 -29.78 31.12 -2.66
N SER A 4 -29.40 30.46 -3.77
CA SER A 4 -28.04 29.94 -3.95
C SER A 4 -26.97 31.04 -3.92
N GLN A 5 -27.29 32.27 -4.36
CA GLN A 5 -26.33 33.39 -4.27
C GLN A 5 -26.12 33.87 -2.84
N ILE A 6 -27.14 33.78 -1.99
CA ILE A 6 -27.06 34.21 -0.58
C ILE A 6 -26.18 33.24 0.21
N GLU A 7 -26.32 31.93 -0.01
CA GLU A 7 -25.48 30.92 0.66
C GLU A 7 -24.00 31.03 0.26
N ILE A 8 -23.72 31.26 -1.02
CA ILE A 8 -22.34 31.44 -1.49
C ILE A 8 -21.68 32.67 -0.86
N GLN A 9 -22.42 33.78 -0.70
CA GLN A 9 -21.90 34.97 -0.03
C GLN A 9 -21.66 34.74 1.48
N ALA A 10 -22.55 34.00 2.15
CA ALA A 10 -22.38 33.66 3.57
C ALA A 10 -21.12 32.81 3.82
N ILE A 11 -20.85 31.84 2.93
CA ILE A 11 -19.66 31.00 3.01
C ILE A 11 -18.38 31.82 2.75
N GLN A 12 -18.39 32.73 1.77
CA GLN A 12 -17.25 33.61 1.50
C GLN A 12 -16.95 34.55 2.67
N ALA A 13 -17.98 35.13 3.30
CA ALA A 13 -17.80 35.99 4.48
C ALA A 13 -17.21 35.22 5.67
N LYS A 14 -17.67 33.99 5.91
CA LYS A 14 -17.16 33.14 6.99
C LYS A 14 -15.69 32.73 6.78
N LEU A 15 -15.29 32.47 5.53
CA LEU A 15 -13.90 32.19 5.16
C LEU A 15 -12.98 33.40 5.39
N GLN A 16 -13.44 34.61 5.04
CA GLN A 16 -12.66 35.83 5.28
C GLN A 16 -12.48 36.10 6.79
N ALA A 17 -13.50 35.89 7.61
CA ALA A 17 -13.41 36.04 9.06
C ALA A 17 -12.37 35.08 9.69
N LEU A 18 -12.33 33.82 9.23
CA LEU A 18 -11.35 32.84 9.70
C LEU A 18 -9.90 33.19 9.28
N GLN A 19 -9.71 33.79 8.10
CA GLN A 19 -8.39 34.21 7.66
C GLN A 19 -7.85 35.39 8.49
N MET A 20 -8.70 36.37 8.83
CA MET A 20 -8.28 37.50 9.67
C MET A 20 -7.94 37.07 11.11
N GLY A 21 -8.71 36.12 11.67
CA GLY A 21 -8.42 35.57 13.00
C GLY A 21 -7.08 34.83 13.07
N ARG A 22 -6.69 34.14 11.99
CA ARG A 22 -5.44 33.37 11.93
C ARG A 22 -4.19 34.26 11.86
N THR A 23 -4.29 35.45 11.30
CA THR A 23 -3.20 36.44 11.29
C THR A 23 -2.99 37.12 12.64
N ALA A 24 -4.01 37.22 13.49
CA ALA A 24 -3.88 37.81 14.83
C ALA A 24 -3.13 36.90 15.83
N MET A 25 -3.08 35.59 15.58
CA MET A 25 -2.43 34.62 16.48
C MET A 25 -0.94 34.38 16.20
N ARG A 26 -0.36 35.16 15.27
CA ARG A 26 1.06 35.05 14.86
C ARG A 26 1.89 36.27 15.26
N GLN A 27 1.53 36.91 16.37
CA GLN A 27 2.40 37.91 17.01
C GLN A 27 3.53 37.15 17.73
N PRO A 28 4.80 37.33 17.34
CA PRO A 28 5.92 36.75 18.07
C PRO A 28 5.94 37.38 19.46
N THR A 29 5.83 36.54 20.48
CA THR A 29 6.17 36.90 21.86
C THR A 29 7.58 37.50 21.86
N PRO A 30 7.81 38.68 22.47
CA PRO A 30 9.15 39.24 22.57
C PRO A 30 10.00 38.28 23.38
N THR A 31 11.02 37.74 22.71
CA THR A 31 12.04 36.88 23.28
C THR A 31 12.69 37.58 24.47
N GLU A 32 12.35 37.12 25.67
CA GLU A 32 13.17 37.33 26.87
C GLU A 32 14.52 36.64 26.61
N ASP A 33 15.61 37.41 26.71
CA ASP A 33 16.96 36.91 26.50
C ASP A 33 17.24 35.75 27.47
N PRO A 34 17.60 34.55 26.97
CA PRO A 34 17.96 33.45 27.83
C PRO A 34 19.27 33.78 28.57
N PRO A 35 19.40 33.40 29.86
CA PRO A 35 20.66 33.55 30.57
C PRO A 35 21.76 32.80 29.83
N ALA A 36 22.94 33.41 29.75
CA ALA A 36 24.16 32.82 29.20
C ALA A 36 24.42 31.47 29.90
N SER A 37 23.98 30.38 29.28
CA SER A 37 24.13 29.01 29.78
C SER A 37 24.53 28.14 28.59
N GLU A 38 25.77 27.69 28.67
CA GLU A 38 26.33 26.50 28.02
C GLU A 38 25.98 26.32 26.54
N ALA A 39 26.93 26.75 25.70
CA ALA A 39 27.08 26.23 24.35
C ALA A 39 27.23 24.70 24.42
N ILE A 40 26.10 23.99 24.33
CA ILE A 40 26.06 22.56 24.06
C ILE A 40 26.73 22.39 22.69
N ASP A 41 27.92 21.79 22.71
CA ASP A 41 28.74 21.53 21.54
C ASP A 41 28.07 20.43 20.69
N TRP A 42 27.19 20.86 19.78
CA TRP A 42 26.53 19.98 18.81
C TRP A 42 27.51 19.38 17.78
N ALA A 43 28.82 19.62 17.89
CA ALA A 43 29.82 19.06 16.98
C ALA A 43 30.04 17.54 17.15
N ASP A 44 29.65 16.97 18.30
CA ASP A 44 29.81 15.53 18.61
C ASP A 44 28.51 14.71 18.50
N ALA A 45 27.41 15.32 18.07
CA ALA A 45 26.21 14.58 17.70
C ALA A 45 26.47 13.87 16.36
N SER A 46 27.12 12.70 16.44
CA SER A 46 27.25 11.75 15.34
C SER A 46 25.89 11.64 14.66
N PRO A 47 25.80 11.82 13.33
CA PRO A 47 24.53 11.76 12.63
C PRO A 47 23.95 10.37 12.90
N MET A 48 22.93 10.34 13.76
CA MET A 48 22.15 9.15 14.05
C MET A 48 21.75 8.62 12.68
N GLN A 49 22.34 7.50 12.29
CA GLN A 49 22.05 6.87 11.02
C GLN A 49 20.59 6.46 11.11
N ILE A 50 19.70 7.34 10.66
CA ILE A 50 18.32 7.02 10.34
C ILE A 50 18.48 5.98 9.23
N ARG A 51 18.54 4.71 9.64
CA ARG A 51 18.49 3.56 8.75
C ARG A 51 17.33 3.86 7.82
N SER A 52 17.64 4.12 6.56
CA SER A 52 16.64 4.31 5.54
C SER A 52 15.88 3.00 5.47
N SER A 53 14.77 2.90 6.18
CA SER A 53 13.76 1.88 5.97
C SER A 53 13.29 2.09 4.54
N THR A 54 13.90 1.35 3.62
CA THR A 54 13.34 1.17 2.29
C THR A 54 11.90 0.72 2.48
N PRO A 55 10.90 1.40 1.89
CA PRO A 55 9.50 1.02 2.01
C PRO A 55 9.39 -0.46 1.65
N PRO A 56 8.81 -1.32 2.50
CA PRO A 56 8.77 -2.74 2.21
C PRO A 56 8.04 -2.95 0.88
N GLU A 57 8.62 -3.77 -0.01
CA GLU A 57 8.04 -4.12 -1.33
C GLU A 57 6.62 -4.74 -1.23
N ARG A 58 6.15 -5.05 -0.01
CA ARG A 58 4.79 -5.51 0.31
C ARG A 58 3.68 -4.58 -0.19
N TYR A 59 3.93 -3.29 -0.43
CA TYR A 59 2.88 -2.34 -0.83
C TYR A 59 2.43 -2.46 -2.30
N ARG A 60 3.23 -3.02 -3.20
CA ARG A 60 2.91 -2.99 -4.64
C ARG A 60 1.90 -4.06 -5.09
N SER A 61 1.64 -5.07 -4.27
CA SER A 61 0.73 -6.18 -4.58
C SER A 61 -0.70 -6.01 -4.01
N ILE A 62 -0.95 -4.96 -3.23
CA ILE A 62 -2.22 -4.80 -2.49
C ILE A 62 -3.39 -4.38 -3.40
N LYS A 63 -3.11 -3.85 -4.59
CA LYS A 63 -4.15 -3.46 -5.58
C LYS A 63 -5.03 -4.62 -6.06
N THR A 64 -4.66 -5.86 -5.79
CA THR A 64 -5.39 -7.07 -6.21
C THR A 64 -5.86 -7.97 -5.07
N ALA A 65 -5.49 -7.68 -3.82
CA ALA A 65 -5.76 -8.58 -2.69
C ALA A 65 -6.97 -8.19 -1.83
N ILE A 66 -7.54 -7.00 -2.03
CA ILE A 66 -8.85 -6.66 -1.47
C ILE A 66 -9.92 -7.18 -2.44
N GLU A 67 -9.95 -8.50 -2.64
CA GLU A 67 -11.21 -9.11 -3.06
C GLU A 67 -12.14 -8.92 -1.86
N PRO A 68 -13.29 -8.23 -1.99
CA PRO A 68 -14.24 -8.13 -0.89
C PRO A 68 -14.49 -9.55 -0.45
N ARG A 69 -14.11 -9.88 0.79
CA ARG A 69 -14.35 -11.19 1.40
C ARG A 69 -15.82 -11.46 1.10
N ARG A 70 -16.09 -12.38 0.16
CA ARG A 70 -17.44 -12.68 -0.28
C ARG A 70 -18.08 -13.31 0.95
N LEU A 71 -18.69 -12.47 1.78
CA LEU A 71 -19.47 -12.89 2.92
C LEU A 71 -20.38 -13.97 2.38
N SER A 72 -20.27 -15.16 2.96
CA SER A 72 -21.04 -16.29 2.48
C SER A 72 -22.50 -15.84 2.43
N SER A 73 -23.27 -16.28 1.45
CA SER A 73 -24.67 -15.83 1.28
C SER A 73 -25.49 -15.96 2.58
N ARG A 74 -25.07 -16.83 3.50
CA ARG A 74 -25.62 -17.01 4.85
C ARG A 74 -25.21 -15.94 5.86
N GLU A 75 -23.97 -15.45 5.85
CA GLU A 75 -23.53 -14.34 6.71
C GLU A 75 -24.18 -13.02 6.29
N THR A 76 -24.32 -12.79 4.99
CA THR A 76 -25.10 -11.64 4.50
C THR A 76 -26.55 -11.74 4.92
N GLU A 77 -27.15 -12.94 4.89
CA GLU A 77 -28.53 -13.15 5.35
C GLU A 77 -28.67 -12.98 6.87
N ALA A 78 -27.70 -13.44 7.65
CA ALA A 78 -27.68 -13.27 9.10
C ALA A 78 -27.50 -11.81 9.51
N LEU A 79 -26.63 -11.07 8.83
CA LEU A 79 -26.49 -9.62 9.01
C LEU A 79 -27.74 -8.87 8.58
N LEU A 80 -28.38 -9.27 7.47
CA LEU A 80 -29.68 -8.73 7.03
C LEU A 80 -30.81 -9.01 8.01
N ARG A 81 -30.77 -10.12 8.74
CA ARG A 81 -31.75 -10.41 9.81
C ARG A 81 -31.47 -9.65 11.10
N GLN A 82 -30.20 -9.36 11.39
CA GLN A 82 -29.83 -8.57 12.57
C GLN A 82 -30.08 -7.08 12.38
N LEU A 83 -29.84 -6.57 11.17
CA LEU A 83 -30.42 -5.33 10.68
C LEU A 83 -31.92 -5.57 10.51
N HIS A 84 -32.64 -5.55 11.63
CA HIS A 84 -34.09 -5.39 11.66
C HIS A 84 -34.43 -4.06 10.96
N LEU A 85 -34.39 -4.04 9.63
CA LEU A 85 -35.20 -3.12 8.87
C LEU A 85 -36.63 -3.44 9.34
N PRO A 86 -37.35 -2.47 9.92
CA PRO A 86 -38.72 -2.68 10.30
C PRO A 86 -39.43 -3.19 9.04
N GLU A 87 -39.81 -4.47 9.09
CA GLU A 87 -40.60 -5.13 8.08
C GLU A 87 -41.80 -4.23 7.89
N THR A 88 -41.81 -3.53 6.75
CA THR A 88 -42.76 -2.47 6.46
C THR A 88 -44.07 -3.18 6.32
N ALA A 89 -44.78 -3.27 7.44
CA ALA A 89 -46.13 -3.77 7.53
C ALA A 89 -46.90 -3.10 6.40
N THR A 90 -47.31 -3.91 5.44
CA THR A 90 -48.16 -3.55 4.31
C THR A 90 -49.42 -2.88 4.84
N LEU A 91 -49.35 -1.56 4.97
CA LEU A 91 -50.50 -0.70 5.20
C LEU A 91 -51.03 -0.26 3.83
N PRO A 92 -52.36 -0.30 3.64
CA PRO A 92 -52.97 -0.04 2.36
C PRO A 92 -53.03 1.46 2.08
N GLY A 93 -52.35 1.89 1.02
CA GLY A 93 -52.91 2.89 0.10
C GLY A 93 -52.75 4.37 0.42
N GLU A 94 -51.89 4.79 1.35
CA GLU A 94 -51.46 6.19 1.39
C GLU A 94 -50.21 6.37 0.54
N ALA A 95 -50.37 7.09 -0.57
CA ALA A 95 -49.27 7.58 -1.40
C ALA A 95 -48.38 8.49 -0.56
N THR A 96 -47.45 7.89 0.17
CA THR A 96 -46.36 8.64 0.79
C THR A 96 -45.71 9.45 -0.32
N PRO A 97 -45.66 10.78 -0.20
CA PRO A 97 -45.12 11.63 -1.25
C PRO A 97 -43.69 11.18 -1.47
N ARG A 98 -43.39 10.68 -2.67
CA ARG A 98 -42.08 10.14 -3.09
C ARG A 98 -40.89 11.02 -2.66
N GLY A 99 -41.11 12.32 -2.46
CA GLY A 99 -40.15 13.26 -1.90
C GLY A 99 -39.69 12.95 -0.47
N GLU A 100 -40.57 12.48 0.43
CA GLU A 100 -40.19 12.18 1.82
C GLU A 100 -39.26 10.96 1.91
N ALA A 101 -39.53 9.91 1.12
CA ALA A 101 -38.67 8.73 1.07
C ALA A 101 -37.28 9.07 0.54
N LEU A 102 -37.20 9.95 -0.48
CA LEU A 102 -35.93 10.43 -1.02
C LEU A 102 -35.17 11.31 -0.02
N ALA A 103 -35.87 12.18 0.72
CA ALA A 103 -35.25 13.00 1.76
C ALA A 103 -34.66 12.15 2.90
N ARG A 104 -35.36 11.09 3.32
CA ARG A 104 -34.83 10.14 4.31
C ARG A 104 -33.62 9.37 3.80
N LEU A 105 -33.66 8.92 2.54
CA LEU A 105 -32.53 8.24 1.92
C LEU A 105 -31.30 9.16 1.87
N GLU A 106 -31.48 10.43 1.53
CA GLU A 106 -30.38 11.40 1.52
C GLU A 106 -29.76 11.58 2.91
N ALA A 107 -30.60 11.77 3.93
CA ALA A 107 -30.12 11.87 5.30
C ALA A 107 -29.34 10.62 5.75
N GLN A 108 -29.74 9.42 5.28
CA GLN A 108 -29.00 8.19 5.56
C GLN A 108 -27.67 8.12 4.81
N ILE A 109 -27.60 8.62 3.58
CA ILE A 109 -26.36 8.67 2.80
C ILE A 109 -25.35 9.60 3.48
N ASP A 110 -25.80 10.78 3.90
CA ASP A 110 -24.96 11.74 4.63
C ASP A 110 -24.45 11.11 5.94
N GLN A 111 -25.32 10.41 6.68
CA GLN A 111 -24.93 9.70 7.89
C GLN A 111 -23.85 8.63 7.63
N ILE A 112 -23.98 7.84 6.56
CA ILE A 112 -22.98 6.83 6.20
C ILE A 112 -21.66 7.50 5.81
N HIS A 113 -21.72 8.63 5.10
CA HIS A 113 -20.55 9.40 4.73
C HIS A 113 -19.79 9.91 5.95
N ASP A 114 -20.50 10.50 6.93
CA ASP A 114 -19.92 10.96 8.19
C ASP A 114 -19.29 9.81 8.99
N LEU A 115 -19.96 8.66 9.06
CA LEU A 115 -19.42 7.47 9.71
C LEU A 115 -18.17 6.93 9.01
N ALA A 116 -18.12 6.95 7.67
CA ALA A 116 -16.95 6.54 6.92
C ALA A 116 -15.75 7.46 7.19
N ILE A 117 -15.97 8.77 7.28
CA ILE A 117 -14.94 9.75 7.66
C ILE A 117 -14.44 9.48 9.08
N ALA A 118 -15.35 9.26 10.03
CA ALA A 118 -14.99 8.97 11.42
C ALA A 118 -14.19 7.66 11.55
N GLN A 119 -14.56 6.63 10.80
CA GLN A 119 -13.82 5.35 10.75
C GLN A 119 -12.41 5.53 10.17
N GLU A 120 -12.27 6.31 9.09
CA GLU A 120 -10.96 6.62 8.50
C GLU A 120 -10.06 7.33 9.53
N ALA A 121 -10.59 8.32 10.25
CA ALA A 121 -9.85 9.04 11.29
C ALA A 121 -9.42 8.11 12.44
N ALA A 122 -10.32 7.25 12.92
CA ALA A 122 -10.03 6.31 14.01
C ALA A 122 -8.95 5.28 13.62
N LEU A 123 -8.97 4.79 12.37
CA LEU A 123 -7.93 3.87 11.87
C LEU A 123 -6.56 4.53 11.80
N LEU A 124 -6.50 5.80 11.40
CA LEU A 124 -5.26 6.57 11.38
C LEU A 124 -4.73 6.81 12.81
N GLU A 125 -5.62 7.10 13.76
CA GLU A 125 -5.24 7.24 15.17
C GLU A 125 -4.69 5.93 15.74
N LEU A 126 -5.35 4.79 15.47
CA LEU A 126 -4.88 3.48 15.88
C LEU A 126 -3.48 3.16 15.30
N LYS A 127 -3.25 3.54 14.04
CA LYS A 127 -1.92 3.41 13.42
C LYS A 127 -0.86 4.19 14.19
N ASN A 128 -1.14 5.45 14.51
CA ASN A 128 -0.21 6.30 15.25
C ASN A 128 0.10 5.74 16.64
N LEU A 129 -0.91 5.21 17.34
CA LEU A 129 -0.72 4.58 18.65
C LEU A 129 0.15 3.32 18.56
N ALA A 130 -0.12 2.45 17.60
CA ALA A 130 0.68 1.24 17.40
C ALA A 130 2.14 1.55 16.96
N GLU A 131 2.36 2.61 16.17
CA GLU A 131 3.72 3.08 15.85
C GLU A 131 4.44 3.67 17.08
N ALA A 132 3.72 4.33 17.99
CA ALA A 132 4.28 4.80 19.26
C ALA A 132 4.71 3.62 20.14
N VAL A 133 3.86 2.61 20.29
CA VAL A 133 4.17 1.39 21.06
C VAL A 133 5.37 0.65 20.45
N ASP A 134 5.45 0.53 19.12
CA ASP A 134 6.61 -0.11 18.46
C ASP A 134 7.91 0.69 18.65
N ARG A 135 7.82 2.02 18.78
CA ARG A 135 8.97 2.87 19.10
C ARG A 135 9.45 2.66 20.54
N ASP A 136 8.52 2.59 21.49
CA ASP A 136 8.85 2.38 22.90
C ASP A 136 9.46 0.98 23.10
N ARG A 137 8.92 -0.05 22.44
CA ARG A 137 9.50 -1.40 22.41
C ARG A 137 10.95 -1.42 21.90
N LYS A 138 11.28 -0.58 20.91
CA LYS A 138 12.66 -0.48 20.39
C LYS A 138 13.64 0.15 21.40
N LEU A 139 13.14 0.91 22.36
CA LEU A 139 13.96 1.52 23.42
C LEU A 139 14.18 0.55 24.59
N ASP A 140 13.23 -0.35 24.85
CA ASP A 140 13.31 -1.36 25.90
C ASP A 140 13.24 -2.79 25.32
N PRO A 141 14.38 -3.37 24.89
CA PRO A 141 14.41 -4.66 24.24
C PRO A 141 14.01 -5.84 25.15
N ASP A 142 13.91 -5.65 26.47
CA ASP A 142 13.47 -6.68 27.40
C ASP A 142 11.93 -6.84 27.42
N SER A 143 11.18 -5.98 26.69
CA SER A 143 9.72 -6.02 26.57
C SER A 143 9.20 -7.00 25.49
N ASP A 144 9.71 -8.23 25.49
CA ASP A 144 9.47 -9.25 24.44
C ASP A 144 8.00 -9.73 24.33
N ASP A 145 7.14 -9.42 25.31
CA ASP A 145 5.78 -9.97 25.38
C ASP A 145 4.70 -9.15 24.64
N LEU A 146 5.04 -8.01 24.04
CA LEU A 146 4.04 -7.17 23.37
C LEU A 146 3.68 -7.71 21.96
N PRO A 147 2.38 -7.85 21.65
CA PRO A 147 1.95 -8.31 20.34
C PRO A 147 2.40 -7.33 19.24
N THR A 148 2.93 -7.87 18.15
CA THR A 148 3.30 -7.06 16.98
C THR A 148 2.03 -6.72 16.20
N CYS A 149 1.74 -5.42 16.05
CA CYS A 149 0.62 -4.95 15.26
C CYS A 149 0.94 -5.06 13.77
N GLU A 150 0.22 -5.93 13.06
CA GLU A 150 0.25 -5.98 11.59
C GLU A 150 -0.91 -5.16 11.01
N PHE A 151 -0.58 -4.14 10.22
CA PHE A 151 -1.59 -3.36 9.52
C PHE A 151 -1.97 -4.02 8.20
N LEU A 152 -3.21 -4.46 8.11
CA LEU A 152 -3.80 -4.94 6.86
C LEU A 152 -4.42 -3.79 6.07
N ALA A 153 -4.60 -4.00 4.77
CA ALA A 153 -5.28 -3.03 3.93
C ALA A 153 -6.74 -2.87 4.38
N ALA A 154 -7.14 -1.62 4.66
CA ALA A 154 -8.50 -1.27 5.06
C ALA A 154 -9.22 -0.54 3.92
N ALA A 155 -10.55 -0.64 3.88
CA ALA A 155 -11.38 0.08 2.92
C ALA A 155 -12.67 0.54 3.61
N VAL A 156 -13.16 1.72 3.21
CA VAL A 156 -14.41 2.31 3.69
C VAL A 156 -15.44 2.38 2.58
N PRO A 157 -16.75 2.29 2.91
CA PRO A 157 -17.80 2.50 1.92
C PRO A 157 -17.75 3.94 1.39
N LEU A 158 -17.90 4.10 0.09
CA LEU A 158 -17.97 5.38 -0.60
C LEU A 158 -19.25 5.40 -1.44
N ILE A 159 -20.19 6.25 -1.04
CA ILE A 159 -21.44 6.44 -1.77
C ILE A 159 -21.23 7.62 -2.72
N GLU A 160 -21.33 7.36 -4.03
CA GLU A 160 -21.28 8.39 -5.06
C GLU A 160 -22.62 8.47 -5.78
N ARG A 161 -23.00 9.69 -6.18
CA ARG A 161 -24.10 9.90 -7.12
C ARG A 161 -23.54 10.11 -8.51
N ASP A 162 -23.96 9.28 -9.44
CA ASP A 162 -23.65 9.49 -10.85
C ASP A 162 -24.44 10.69 -11.41
N ARG A 163 -24.04 11.18 -12.57
CA ARG A 163 -24.69 12.28 -13.31
C ARG A 163 -26.17 11.98 -13.62
N ASP A 164 -26.53 10.71 -13.71
CA ASP A 164 -27.89 10.23 -13.94
C ASP A 164 -28.74 10.16 -12.66
N GLY A 165 -28.19 10.54 -11.51
CA GLY A 165 -28.85 10.46 -10.20
C GLY A 165 -28.91 9.05 -9.62
N VAL A 166 -28.24 8.08 -10.25
CA VAL A 166 -28.08 6.73 -9.72
C VAL A 166 -27.09 6.77 -8.56
N ILE A 167 -27.49 6.21 -7.41
CA ILE A 167 -26.64 6.09 -6.24
C ILE A 167 -25.81 4.81 -6.37
N VAL A 168 -24.50 4.95 -6.43
CA VAL A 168 -23.54 3.85 -6.54
C VAL A 168 -22.80 3.73 -5.21
N ILE A 169 -22.94 2.58 -4.56
CA ILE A 169 -22.18 2.25 -3.35
C ILE A 169 -20.91 1.52 -3.80
N SER A 170 -19.77 2.16 -3.61
CA SER A 170 -18.45 1.62 -3.91
C SER A 170 -17.63 1.48 -2.63
N SER A 171 -16.42 0.93 -2.73
CA SER A 171 -15.47 0.87 -1.62
C SER A 171 -14.20 1.59 -2.01
N ARG A 172 -13.73 2.47 -1.11
CA ARG A 172 -12.48 3.21 -1.28
C ARG A 172 -11.41 2.65 -0.34
N PRO A 173 -10.23 2.24 -0.85
CA PRO A 173 -9.14 1.81 0.02
C PRO A 173 -8.62 3.00 0.84
N ILE A 174 -8.34 2.77 2.12
CA ILE A 174 -7.66 3.72 3.00
C ILE A 174 -6.16 3.44 2.91
N ASP A 175 -5.40 4.44 2.46
CA ASP A 175 -3.94 4.38 2.49
C ASP A 175 -3.43 4.93 3.82
N LEU A 176 -3.25 4.02 4.79
CA LEU A 176 -2.70 4.33 6.12
C LEU A 176 -1.28 4.93 6.05
N PHE A 177 -0.58 4.78 4.91
CA PHE A 177 0.82 5.16 4.73
C PHE A 177 0.99 6.39 3.85
N ARG A 178 -0.12 7.01 3.41
CA ARG A 178 -0.06 8.20 2.56
C ARG A 178 0.72 9.35 3.20
N ALA A 179 0.44 9.66 4.47
CA ALA A 179 1.13 10.72 5.19
C ALA A 179 2.64 10.46 5.31
N GLU A 180 3.04 9.20 5.50
CA GLU A 180 4.44 8.78 5.57
C GLU A 180 5.12 8.92 4.20
N TRP A 181 4.47 8.47 3.14
CA TRP A 181 4.97 8.63 1.77
C TRP A 181 5.14 10.10 1.38
N GLU A 182 4.15 10.94 1.70
CA GLU A 182 4.22 12.38 1.48
C GLU A 182 5.40 12.97 2.26
N ALA A 183 5.55 12.63 3.54
CA ALA A 183 6.67 13.08 4.37
C ALA A 183 8.04 12.64 3.82
N VAL A 184 8.18 11.38 3.36
CA VAL A 184 9.40 10.85 2.74
C VAL A 184 9.70 11.57 1.43
N SER A 185 8.68 11.82 0.61
CA SER A 185 8.84 12.54 -0.66
C SER A 185 9.30 13.98 -0.43
N ILE A 186 8.75 14.66 0.58
CA ILE A 186 9.13 16.00 1.00
C ILE A 186 10.56 15.98 1.52
N ALA A 187 10.91 15.06 2.43
CA ALA A 187 12.26 14.93 2.97
C ALA A 187 13.30 14.67 1.87
N LYS A 188 12.97 13.82 0.88
CA LYS A 188 13.83 13.58 -0.28
C LYS A 188 14.00 14.82 -1.13
N SER A 189 12.91 15.56 -1.37
CA SER A 189 12.96 16.83 -2.09
C SER A 189 13.83 17.86 -1.36
N LEU A 190 13.73 17.95 -0.03
CA LEU A 190 14.53 18.85 0.80
C LEU A 190 16.02 18.48 0.78
N ARG A 191 16.34 17.20 0.92
CA ARG A 191 17.73 16.71 0.82
C ARG A 191 18.34 17.01 -0.55
N SER A 192 17.56 16.85 -1.63
CA SER A 192 18.02 17.17 -2.99
C SER A 192 18.19 18.68 -3.24
N ARG A 193 17.41 19.51 -2.53
CA ARG A 193 17.47 20.96 -2.60
C ARG A 193 18.52 21.57 -1.70
N GLN A 194 19.04 20.83 -0.73
CA GLN A 194 20.13 21.30 0.10
C GLN A 194 21.41 21.08 -0.69
N PRO A 195 21.94 22.10 -1.42
CA PRO A 195 23.21 21.95 -2.09
C PRO A 195 24.18 21.49 -1.02
N SER A 196 24.89 20.40 -1.28
CA SER A 196 25.92 19.91 -0.39
C SER A 196 26.81 21.12 -0.12
N ARG A 197 26.65 21.75 1.06
CA ARG A 197 27.63 22.65 1.63
C ARG A 197 28.77 21.73 2.05
N HIS A 198 29.36 21.08 1.07
CA HIS A 198 30.66 20.49 1.10
C HIS A 198 31.59 21.67 1.27
N ARG A 199 31.64 22.09 2.54
CA ARG A 199 32.77 22.69 3.21
C ARG A 199 34.00 22.17 2.48
N ARG A 200 34.66 23.04 1.71
CA ARG A 200 36.04 22.87 1.27
C ARG A 200 36.91 22.67 2.52
N ARG A 201 36.82 21.52 3.16
CA ARG A 201 37.92 20.96 3.93
C ARG A 201 38.61 20.07 2.93
N GLN A 202 39.72 20.58 2.40
CA GLN A 202 40.64 19.75 1.64
C GLN A 202 40.92 18.50 2.50
N PRO A 203 40.74 17.29 1.96
CA PRO A 203 41.06 16.08 2.68
C PRO A 203 42.54 16.15 3.03
N SER A 204 42.84 16.16 4.34
CA SER A 204 44.21 16.12 4.80
C SER A 204 44.81 14.77 4.39
N LEU A 205 46.10 14.75 4.07
CA LEU A 205 46.78 13.56 3.56
C LEU A 205 46.76 12.39 4.58
N GLY A 206 46.51 12.70 5.86
CA GLY A 206 46.32 11.71 6.93
C GLY A 206 45.01 10.91 6.81
N ASP A 207 43.91 11.54 6.41
CA ASP A 207 42.60 10.86 6.30
C ASP A 207 42.58 9.81 5.18
N LYS A 208 43.39 10.01 4.14
CA LYS A 208 43.56 9.03 3.03
C LYS A 208 44.30 7.77 3.44
N LEU A 209 45.19 7.86 4.44
CA LEU A 209 45.94 6.70 4.93
C LEU A 209 45.09 5.88 5.92
N VAL A 210 44.25 6.54 6.72
CA VAL A 210 43.30 5.85 7.61
C VAL A 210 42.21 5.14 6.81
N ALA A 211 41.69 5.76 5.73
CA ALA A 211 40.71 5.12 4.85
C ALA A 211 41.26 3.93 4.02
N LEU A 212 42.59 3.77 3.93
CA LEU A 212 43.22 2.60 3.29
C LEU A 212 43.48 1.46 4.27
N LEU A 213 43.62 1.75 5.57
CA LEU A 213 43.80 0.73 6.60
C LEU A 213 42.49 0.26 7.23
N ASP A 214 41.42 1.05 7.14
CA ASP A 214 40.12 0.74 7.72
C ASP A 214 39.12 0.35 6.62
N ALA A 215 39.39 -0.79 5.96
CA ALA A 215 38.43 -1.46 5.11
C ALA A 215 37.66 -2.51 5.94
N PRO A 216 36.61 -2.12 6.70
CA PRO A 216 35.78 -3.08 7.40
C PRO A 216 35.04 -3.93 6.37
N ASP A 217 34.92 -5.22 6.71
CA ASP A 217 34.12 -6.22 6.02
C ASP A 217 32.85 -5.60 5.44
N ARG A 218 32.78 -5.57 4.11
CA ARG A 218 31.61 -5.10 3.37
C ARG A 218 30.39 -5.88 3.88
N PRO A 219 29.42 -5.24 4.55
CA PRO A 219 28.21 -5.93 4.94
C PRO A 219 27.51 -6.41 3.67
N SER A 220 27.34 -7.73 3.61
CA SER A 220 26.34 -8.48 2.87
C SER A 220 25.57 -7.64 1.87
N ARG A 221 26.07 -7.63 0.63
CA ARG A 221 25.40 -7.12 -0.56
C ARG A 221 24.04 -7.83 -0.64
N GLN A 222 23.02 -7.23 -0.04
CA GLN A 222 21.66 -7.71 -0.14
C GLN A 222 21.36 -7.78 -1.64
N PRO A 223 21.12 -8.99 -2.20
CA PRO A 223 20.90 -9.13 -3.61
C PRO A 223 19.73 -8.24 -3.98
N ALA A 224 19.99 -7.25 -4.83
CA ALA A 224 18.95 -6.36 -5.30
C ALA A 224 17.77 -7.22 -5.80
N PRO A 225 16.53 -6.84 -5.46
CA PRO A 225 15.36 -7.60 -5.89
C PRO A 225 15.47 -7.77 -7.41
N PRO A 226 15.35 -9.01 -7.92
CA PRO A 226 15.58 -9.31 -9.33
C PRO A 226 14.56 -8.52 -10.13
N ASN A 227 15.00 -7.38 -10.68
CA ASN A 227 14.22 -6.63 -11.64
C ASN A 227 13.89 -7.61 -12.76
N LEU A 228 12.60 -7.82 -13.00
CA LEU A 228 12.06 -8.70 -14.03
C LEU A 228 12.45 -8.10 -15.39
N THR A 229 13.68 -8.42 -15.82
CA THR A 229 14.20 -7.93 -17.09
C THR A 229 13.55 -8.73 -18.20
N ILE A 230 13.22 -8.03 -19.30
CA ILE A 230 12.75 -8.67 -20.54
C ILE A 230 13.72 -9.78 -20.99
N ALA A 231 15.01 -9.61 -20.68
CA ALA A 231 16.04 -10.62 -20.90
C ALA A 231 15.78 -11.93 -20.15
N ASP A 232 15.36 -11.89 -18.87
CA ASP A 232 15.02 -13.10 -18.10
C ASP A 232 13.86 -13.84 -18.77
N ALA A 233 12.79 -13.13 -19.15
CA ALA A 233 11.66 -13.73 -19.86
C ALA A 233 12.07 -14.36 -21.21
N ALA A 234 12.93 -13.68 -21.99
CA ALA A 234 13.44 -14.22 -23.24
C ALA A 234 14.26 -15.49 -23.05
N ILE A 235 15.10 -15.55 -22.02
CA ILE A 235 15.90 -16.74 -21.68
C ILE A 235 14.99 -17.94 -21.38
N TRP A 236 13.91 -17.76 -20.62
CA TRP A 236 12.97 -18.84 -20.31
C TRP A 236 12.22 -19.34 -21.55
N ILE A 237 11.81 -18.44 -22.45
CA ILE A 237 11.09 -18.81 -23.69
C ILE A 237 12.03 -19.58 -24.64
N ILE A 238 13.24 -19.06 -24.86
CA ILE A 238 14.24 -19.70 -25.74
C ILE A 238 14.62 -21.06 -25.17
N GLY A 239 14.92 -21.13 -23.86
CA GLY A 239 15.26 -22.37 -23.18
C GLY A 239 14.17 -23.44 -23.29
N ALA A 240 12.91 -23.07 -23.07
CA ALA A 240 11.77 -23.98 -23.21
C ALA A 240 11.59 -24.49 -24.65
N THR A 241 11.83 -23.62 -25.64
CA THR A 241 11.72 -23.98 -27.07
C THR A 241 12.79 -24.98 -27.46
N VAL A 242 14.06 -24.73 -27.10
CA VAL A 242 15.18 -25.64 -27.38
C VAL A 242 14.99 -26.98 -26.69
N LEU A 243 14.58 -26.97 -25.41
CA LEU A 243 14.30 -28.19 -24.65
C LEU A 243 13.24 -29.04 -25.34
N ARG A 244 12.17 -28.41 -25.86
CA ARG A 244 11.09 -29.11 -26.55
C ARG A 244 11.56 -29.78 -27.84
N VAL A 245 12.29 -29.06 -28.70
CA VAL A 245 12.85 -29.65 -29.93
C VAL A 245 13.77 -30.83 -29.61
N GLY A 246 14.59 -30.72 -28.56
CA GLY A 246 15.41 -31.82 -28.07
C GLY A 246 14.59 -33.02 -27.60
N LEU A 247 13.46 -32.78 -26.93
CA LEU A 247 12.56 -33.82 -26.44
C LEU A 247 11.83 -34.55 -27.58
N ASP A 248 11.39 -33.81 -28.61
CA ASP A 248 10.75 -34.39 -29.81
C ASP A 248 11.76 -35.24 -30.59
N LEU A 249 13.01 -34.78 -30.72
CA LEU A 249 14.10 -35.56 -31.33
C LEU A 249 14.41 -36.84 -30.53
N LEU A 250 14.37 -36.76 -29.20
CA LEU A 250 14.58 -37.90 -28.31
C LEU A 250 13.43 -38.90 -28.40
N LEU A 251 12.18 -38.44 -28.46
CA LEU A 251 11.00 -39.29 -28.64
C LEU A 251 10.99 -39.98 -30.00
N SER A 252 11.44 -39.29 -31.05
CA SER A 252 11.64 -39.86 -32.37
C SER A 252 12.66 -41.02 -32.35
N SER A 253 13.70 -40.88 -31.53
CA SER A 253 14.74 -41.90 -31.36
C SER A 253 14.30 -43.06 -30.46
N PHE A 254 13.43 -42.80 -29.47
CA PHE A 254 13.03 -43.77 -28.45
C PHE A 254 11.52 -43.69 -28.11
N PRO A 255 10.65 -44.39 -28.86
CA PRO A 255 9.20 -44.28 -28.70
C PRO A 255 8.66 -44.82 -27.36
N HIS A 256 9.43 -45.63 -26.64
CA HIS A 256 9.06 -46.16 -25.31
C HIS A 256 9.22 -45.12 -24.18
N LEU A 257 9.92 -44.00 -24.42
CA LEU A 257 10.07 -42.89 -23.47
C LEU A 257 8.86 -41.94 -23.43
N TRP A 258 7.78 -42.25 -24.16
CA TRP A 258 6.57 -41.42 -24.20
C TRP A 258 5.97 -41.15 -22.80
N LEU A 259 5.84 -42.19 -21.97
CA LEU A 259 5.24 -42.09 -20.63
C LEU A 259 6.02 -41.15 -19.68
N PRO A 260 7.34 -41.32 -19.50
CA PRO A 260 8.11 -40.40 -18.66
C PRO A 260 8.14 -38.97 -19.20
N VAL A 261 8.17 -38.80 -20.53
CA VAL A 261 8.09 -37.47 -21.15
C VAL A 261 6.73 -36.81 -20.89
N ALA A 262 5.62 -37.53 -21.06
CA ALA A 262 4.29 -37.02 -20.74
C ALA A 262 4.19 -36.63 -19.26
N GLY A 263 4.75 -37.45 -18.36
CA GLY A 263 4.86 -37.13 -16.93
C GLY A 263 5.62 -35.83 -16.68
N LEU A 264 6.78 -35.64 -17.33
CA LEU A 264 7.60 -34.44 -17.21
C LEU A 264 6.88 -33.17 -17.69
N ILE A 265 5.99 -33.29 -18.67
CA ILE A 265 5.18 -32.17 -19.19
C ILE A 265 4.03 -31.82 -18.24
N VAL A 266 3.37 -32.82 -17.65
CA VAL A 266 2.20 -32.63 -16.79
C VAL A 266 2.59 -32.22 -15.37
N LEU A 267 3.74 -32.68 -14.88
CA LEU A 267 4.18 -32.46 -13.49
C LEU A 267 4.28 -30.96 -13.10
N PRO A 268 4.85 -30.04 -13.93
CA PRO A 268 4.91 -28.61 -13.59
C PRO A 268 3.53 -27.96 -13.52
N ALA A 269 2.60 -28.38 -14.39
CA ALA A 269 1.22 -27.88 -14.36
C ALA A 269 0.49 -28.34 -13.09
N ALA A 270 0.66 -29.62 -12.72
CA ALA A 270 0.11 -30.16 -11.47
C ALA A 270 0.69 -29.45 -10.23
N ILE A 271 2.00 -29.21 -10.20
CA ILE A 271 2.67 -28.46 -9.12
C ILE A 271 2.17 -27.02 -9.05
N ALA A 272 1.96 -26.36 -10.20
CA ALA A 272 1.42 -25.01 -10.25
C ALA A 272 0.01 -24.95 -9.64
N ILE A 273 -0.90 -25.84 -10.06
CA ILE A 273 -2.27 -25.93 -9.53
C ILE A 273 -2.25 -26.25 -8.03
N TYR A 274 -1.41 -27.20 -7.60
CA TYR A 274 -1.26 -27.54 -6.19
C TYR A 274 -0.83 -26.31 -5.38
N ARG A 275 0.22 -25.60 -5.80
CA ARG A 275 0.69 -24.42 -5.06
C ARG A 275 -0.30 -23.27 -5.03
N THR A 276 -1.01 -23.00 -6.12
CA THR A 276 -2.04 -21.94 -6.12
C THR A 276 -3.19 -22.27 -5.17
N THR A 277 -3.43 -23.55 -4.91
CA THR A 277 -4.51 -24.01 -4.03
C THR A 277 -4.09 -24.02 -2.56
N PHE A 278 -2.84 -24.40 -2.25
CA PHE A 278 -2.39 -24.63 -0.88
C PHE A 278 -1.48 -23.54 -0.28
N THR A 279 -0.92 -22.64 -1.09
CA THR A 279 -0.01 -21.58 -0.61
C THR A 279 -0.19 -20.27 -1.38
N PRO A 280 -1.21 -19.46 -1.07
CA PRO A 280 -1.47 -18.19 -1.78
C PRO A 280 -0.38 -17.12 -1.58
N GLU A 281 0.53 -17.29 -0.62
CA GLU A 281 1.59 -16.31 -0.34
C GLU A 281 2.84 -16.45 -1.23
N THR A 282 2.91 -17.46 -2.09
CA THR A 282 4.09 -17.61 -2.97
C THR A 282 4.09 -16.50 -4.02
N GLY A 283 5.10 -15.63 -3.94
CA GLY A 283 5.21 -14.43 -4.76
C GLY A 283 4.93 -14.68 -6.25
N PHE A 284 4.09 -13.81 -6.81
CA PHE A 284 3.60 -13.79 -8.19
C PHE A 284 4.66 -14.10 -9.25
N THR A 285 5.91 -13.70 -9.00
CA THR A 285 7.09 -13.94 -9.83
C THR A 285 7.31 -15.42 -10.18
N TRP A 286 7.07 -16.34 -9.24
CA TRP A 286 7.29 -17.77 -9.48
C TRP A 286 6.21 -18.37 -10.40
N GLY A 287 4.95 -17.96 -10.19
CA GLY A 287 3.83 -18.36 -11.06
C GLY A 287 4.02 -17.88 -12.50
N TYR A 288 4.48 -16.63 -12.68
CA TYR A 288 4.78 -16.08 -14.00
C TYR A 288 5.87 -16.86 -14.76
N ARG A 289 6.94 -17.29 -14.06
CA ARG A 289 8.02 -18.10 -14.67
C ARG A 289 7.50 -19.46 -15.14
N LEU A 290 6.68 -20.12 -14.33
CA LEU A 290 6.04 -21.39 -14.67
C LEU A 290 5.09 -21.23 -15.87
N PHE A 291 4.33 -20.15 -15.90
CA PHE A 291 3.42 -19.84 -16.99
C PHE A 291 4.17 -19.57 -18.31
N LEU A 292 5.26 -18.81 -18.28
CA LEU A 292 6.12 -18.61 -19.46
C LEU A 292 6.75 -19.92 -19.95
N ALA A 293 7.22 -20.77 -19.05
CA ALA A 293 7.74 -22.08 -19.41
C ALA A 293 6.67 -22.93 -20.09
N MET A 294 5.44 -22.92 -19.58
CA MET A 294 4.29 -23.61 -20.19
C MET A 294 3.94 -23.06 -21.58
N ILE A 295 3.91 -21.74 -21.76
CA ILE A 295 3.66 -21.10 -23.06
C ILE A 295 4.74 -21.45 -24.08
N GLY A 296 6.02 -21.37 -23.70
CA GLY A 296 7.14 -21.74 -24.56
C GLY A 296 7.06 -23.21 -24.98
N LEU A 297 6.70 -24.08 -24.03
CA LEU A 297 6.46 -25.48 -24.33
C LEU A 297 5.28 -25.65 -25.30
N LEU A 298 4.16 -24.94 -25.11
CA LEU A 298 2.95 -25.08 -25.92
C LEU A 298 3.14 -24.57 -27.37
N LEU A 299 3.82 -23.43 -27.54
CA LEU A 299 4.09 -22.83 -28.86
C LEU A 299 5.07 -23.66 -29.69
N GLY A 300 6.06 -24.29 -29.07
CA GLY A 300 7.07 -25.09 -29.78
C GLY A 300 6.52 -26.33 -30.50
N GLY A 301 5.35 -26.84 -30.10
CA GLY A 301 4.78 -28.06 -30.67
C GLY A 301 3.87 -27.88 -31.88
N ARG A 302 3.53 -26.64 -32.26
CA ARG A 302 2.53 -26.38 -33.32
C ARG A 302 3.15 -26.12 -34.69
N PHE A 303 4.47 -25.99 -34.78
CA PHE A 303 5.19 -25.63 -36.01
C PHE A 303 5.87 -26.80 -36.73
N TYR A 304 5.55 -28.04 -36.34
CA TYR A 304 5.98 -29.27 -37.03
C TYR A 304 4.79 -30.17 -37.32
#